data_AF-A0A087M7V7-F1
#
_entry.id   AF-A0A087M7V7-F1
#
_cell.length_a   1.000
_cell.length_b   1.000
_cell.length_c   1.000
_cell.angle_alpha   90.00
_cell.angle_beta   90.00
_cell.angle_gamma   90.00
#
_symmetry.space_group_name_H-M   'P 1'
#
loop_
_entity.id
_entity.type
_entity.pdbx_description
1 polymer ?
#
loop_
_entity_poly.entity_id
_entity_poly.type
_entity_poly.pdbx_seq_one_letter_code
_entity_poly.pdbx_strand_id
1 'polypeptide(L)'
;MEVKNNENKKIVLDAEEAQLLSEIEAGEWYEKPLDKQALSAYQNHAKYIKSLNEKRQNNIRFSVSDLAVLKAKSKELGIGYQNLIQALVHNYVKGDN
;
A
#
# COMPACT_ATOMS: atom_id res chain seq x y z
N MET A 1 6.23 30.53 -39.97
CA MET A 1 5.12 29.76 -39.37
C MET A 1 5.44 29.61 -37.91
N GLU A 2 4.58 30.14 -37.06
CA GLU A 2 4.79 30.32 -35.63
C GLU A 2 4.84 28.98 -34.89
N VAL A 3 5.91 28.78 -34.13
CA VAL A 3 5.97 27.71 -33.12
C VAL A 3 5.06 28.17 -31.99
N LYS A 4 3.92 27.49 -31.83
CA LYS A 4 2.95 27.77 -30.77
C LYS A 4 3.62 27.55 -29.41
N ASN A 5 3.94 28.65 -28.74
CA ASN A 5 4.23 28.67 -27.30
C ASN A 5 2.96 28.25 -26.57
N ASN A 6 2.93 27.00 -26.13
CA ASN A 6 1.79 26.44 -25.42
C ASN A 6 1.76 27.01 -24.00
N GLU A 7 0.97 28.07 -23.87
CA GLU A 7 0.08 28.39 -22.77
C GLU A 7 0.61 28.14 -21.34
N ASN A 8 0.96 29.27 -20.73
CA ASN A 8 1.24 29.50 -19.32
C ASN A 8 0.05 29.02 -18.45
N LYS A 9 -0.02 27.71 -18.19
CA LYS A 9 -0.95 27.15 -17.21
C LYS A 9 -0.50 27.65 -15.84
N LYS A 10 -1.18 28.66 -15.30
CA LYS A 10 -0.90 29.21 -13.97
C LYS A 10 -1.10 28.09 -12.94
N ILE A 11 -0.02 27.39 -12.59
CA ILE A 11 -0.03 26.37 -11.55
C ILE A 11 -0.25 27.11 -10.24
N VAL A 12 -1.41 26.93 -9.62
CA VAL A 12 -1.67 27.42 -8.27
C VAL A 12 -1.05 26.40 -7.35
N LEU A 13 0.17 26.71 -6.90
CA LEU A 13 0.87 25.90 -5.90
C LEU A 13 0.24 26.21 -4.55
N ASP A 14 -0.01 25.16 -3.76
CA ASP A 14 -0.26 25.38 -2.34
C ASP A 14 1.03 25.82 -1.63
N ALA A 15 0.92 26.15 -0.34
CA ALA A 15 2.05 26.68 0.42
C ALA A 15 3.19 25.65 0.57
N GLU A 16 2.86 24.36 0.65
CA GLU A 16 3.86 23.28 0.77
C GLU A 16 4.58 23.06 -0.56
N GLU A 17 3.83 23.04 -1.66
CA GLU A 17 4.37 22.89 -3.01
C GLU A 17 5.25 24.06 -3.42
N ALA A 18 4.85 25.29 -3.10
CA ALA A 18 5.65 26.49 -3.39
C ALA A 18 6.96 26.51 -2.58
N GLN A 19 6.92 26.06 -1.32
CA GLN A 19 8.11 25.94 -0.49
C GLN A 19 9.05 24.87 -1.05
N LEU A 20 8.54 23.69 -1.40
CA LEU A 20 9.35 22.61 -1.98
C LEU A 20 10.01 23.06 -3.29
N LEU A 21 9.29 23.77 -4.15
CA LEU A 21 9.85 24.31 -5.39
C LEU A 21 10.99 25.30 -5.11
N SER A 22 10.79 26.21 -4.15
CA SER A 22 11.83 27.16 -3.74
C SER A 22 13.08 26.46 -3.17
N GLU A 23 12.91 25.39 -2.39
CA GLU A 23 14.03 24.61 -1.83
C GLU A 23 14.80 23.84 -2.92
N ILE A 24 14.10 23.32 -3.93
CA ILE A 24 14.70 22.67 -5.10
C ILE A 24 15.47 23.69 -5.95
N GLU A 25 14.85 24.84 -6.24
CA GLU A 25 15.48 25.92 -7.02
C GLU A 25 16.68 26.54 -6.31
N ALA A 26 16.65 26.61 -4.98
CA ALA A 26 17.77 27.06 -4.16
C ALA A 26 18.96 26.07 -4.17
N GLY A 27 18.79 24.85 -4.68
CA GLY A 27 19.86 23.87 -4.79
C GLY A 27 20.36 23.32 -3.45
N GLU A 28 19.57 23.47 -2.38
CA GLU A 28 19.90 23.04 -1.01
C GLU A 28 19.94 21.51 -0.84
N TRP A 29 19.39 20.78 -1.82
CA TRP A 29 19.30 19.33 -1.80
C TRP A 29 20.58 18.72 -2.37
N TYR A 30 21.36 18.08 -1.50
CA TYR A 30 22.54 17.31 -1.88
C TYR A 30 22.33 15.82 -1.62
N GLU A 31 22.87 14.98 -2.50
CA GLU A 31 22.90 13.54 -2.26
C GLU A 31 23.70 13.24 -1.00
N LYS A 32 23.01 12.84 0.07
CA LYS A 32 23.67 12.34 1.27
C LYS A 32 24.01 10.86 1.06
N PRO A 33 25.29 10.48 0.95
CA PRO A 33 25.66 9.09 0.83
C PRO A 33 25.20 8.35 2.09
N LEU A 34 24.39 7.31 1.91
CA LEU A 34 23.99 6.43 2.99
C LEU A 34 25.21 5.62 3.44
N ASP A 35 25.45 5.61 4.75
CA ASP A 35 26.40 4.65 5.32
C ASP A 35 25.90 3.21 5.10
N LYS A 36 26.84 2.26 4.99
CA LYS A 36 26.54 0.83 4.76
C LYS A 36 25.59 0.27 5.82
N GLN A 37 25.69 0.75 7.07
CA GLN A 37 24.79 0.34 8.16
C GLN A 37 23.36 0.83 7.93
N ALA A 38 23.19 2.11 7.57
CA ALA A 38 21.89 2.68 7.26
C ALA A 38 21.25 1.99 6.06
N LEU A 39 22.02 1.75 4.99
CA LEU A 39 21.55 1.02 3.81
C LEU A 39 21.07 -0.38 4.16
N SER A 40 21.84 -1.11 4.99
CA SER A 40 21.45 -2.45 5.45
C SER A 40 20.17 -2.41 6.29
N ALA A 41 20.03 -1.44 7.19
CA ALA A 41 18.83 -1.26 7.99
C ALA A 41 17.59 -1.00 7.12
N TYR A 42 17.67 -0.09 6.14
CA TYR A 42 16.57 0.17 5.22
C TYR A 42 16.21 -1.06 4.37
N GLN A 43 17.21 -1.79 3.88
CA GLN A 43 16.98 -3.04 3.14
C GLN A 43 16.29 -4.10 4.02
N ASN A 44 16.70 -4.23 5.27
CA ASN A 44 16.10 -5.17 6.21
C ASN A 44 14.66 -4.78 6.55
N HIS A 45 14.38 -3.50 6.78
CA HIS A 45 13.03 -3.01 6.98
C HIS A 45 12.15 -3.26 5.76
N ALA A 46 12.64 -2.97 4.55
CA ALA A 46 11.90 -3.22 3.32
C ALA A 46 11.60 -4.72 3.13
N LYS A 47 12.56 -5.60 3.40
CA LYS A 47 12.37 -7.07 3.37
C LYS A 47 11.35 -7.53 4.41
N TYR A 48 11.42 -7.01 5.63
CA TYR A 48 10.49 -7.35 6.70
C TYR A 48 9.06 -6.95 6.36
N ILE A 49 8.85 -5.71 5.91
CA ILE A 49 7.53 -5.22 5.49
C ILE A 49 7.01 -6.02 4.29
N LYS A 50 7.87 -6.37 3.34
CA LYS A 50 7.50 -7.26 2.23
C LYS A 50 7.03 -8.62 2.75
N SER A 51 7.78 -9.23 3.67
CA SER A 51 7.41 -10.54 4.23
C SER A 51 6.10 -10.54 5.02
N LEU A 52 5.77 -9.42 5.67
CA LEU A 52 4.49 -9.25 6.36
C LEU A 52 3.32 -9.12 5.39
N ASN A 53 3.55 -8.52 4.24
CA ASN A 53 2.53 -8.31 3.19
C ASN A 53 2.43 -9.49 2.21
N GLU A 54 3.35 -10.46 2.29
CA GLU A 54 3.34 -11.64 1.43
C GLU A 54 2.13 -12.53 1.76
N LYS A 55 1.16 -12.54 0.84
CA LYS A 55 0.00 -13.44 0.91
C LYS A 55 0.39 -14.78 0.30
N ARG A 56 0.23 -15.86 1.07
CA ARG A 56 0.39 -17.23 0.58
C ARG A 56 -0.96 -17.84 0.26
N GLN A 57 -1.07 -18.51 -0.88
CA GLN A 57 -2.28 -19.24 -1.25
C GLN A 57 -2.37 -20.54 -0.48
N ASN A 58 -3.51 -20.75 0.19
CA ASN A 58 -3.80 -21.99 0.91
C ASN A 58 -5.06 -22.63 0.30
N ASN A 59 -5.03 -23.96 0.10
CA ASN A 59 -6.20 -24.73 -0.32
C ASN A 59 -6.84 -25.36 0.92
N ILE A 60 -8.07 -24.97 1.24
CA ILE A 60 -8.84 -25.50 2.36
C ILE A 60 -10.02 -26.30 1.78
N ARG A 61 -10.16 -27.55 2.21
CA ARG A 61 -11.31 -28.38 1.86
C ARG A 61 -12.47 -28.07 2.80
N PHE A 62 -13.64 -27.82 2.22
CA PHE A 62 -14.89 -27.61 2.95
C PHE A 62 -15.88 -28.72 2.58
N SER A 63 -16.80 -29.03 3.50
CA SER A 63 -17.99 -29.79 3.13
C SER A 63 -18.90 -28.94 2.23
N VAL A 64 -19.76 -29.60 1.46
CA VAL A 64 -20.71 -28.90 0.56
C VAL A 64 -21.68 -28.03 1.36
N SER A 65 -22.11 -28.51 2.54
CA SER A 65 -22.99 -27.76 3.44
C SER A 65 -22.33 -26.51 3.99
N ASP A 66 -21.08 -26.60 4.47
CA ASP A 66 -20.39 -25.47 5.07
C ASP A 66 -20.09 -24.38 4.03
N LEU A 67 -19.73 -24.79 2.80
CA LEU A 67 -19.51 -23.86 1.70
C LEU A 67 -20.80 -23.11 1.32
N ALA A 68 -21.96 -23.78 1.36
CA ALA A 68 -23.25 -23.16 1.10
C ALA A 68 -23.58 -22.11 2.16
N VAL A 69 -23.38 -22.44 3.44
CA VAL A 69 -23.60 -21.51 4.57
C VAL A 69 -22.65 -20.31 4.51
N LEU A 70 -21.38 -20.53 4.20
CA LEU A 70 -20.39 -19.45 4.02
C LEU A 70 -20.78 -18.49 2.91
N LYS A 71 -21.24 -19.01 1.76
CA LYS A 71 -21.72 -18.19 0.64
C LYS A 71 -22.99 -17.41 0.99
N ALA A 72 -23.91 -18.01 1.75
CA ALA A 72 -25.10 -17.32 2.21
C ALA A 72 -24.75 -16.15 3.13
N LYS A 73 -23.92 -16.40 4.16
CA LYS A 73 -23.43 -15.36 5.08
C LYS A 73 -22.63 -14.26 4.38
N SER A 74 -21.79 -14.61 3.42
CA SER A 74 -21.02 -13.60 2.68
C SER A 74 -21.93 -12.71 1.83
N LYS A 75 -23.00 -13.28 1.25
CA LYS A 75 -24.01 -12.55 0.49
C LYS A 75 -24.79 -11.57 1.36
N GLU A 76 -25.17 -11.97 2.57
CA GLU A 76 -25.83 -11.08 3.55
C GLU A 76 -24.94 -9.88 3.92
N LEU A 77 -23.64 -10.11 4.06
CA LEU A 77 -22.64 -9.09 4.38
C LEU A 77 -22.17 -8.27 3.17
N GLY A 78 -22.63 -8.59 1.95
CA GLY A 78 -22.20 -7.92 0.72
C GLY A 78 -20.74 -8.14 0.34
N ILE A 79 -20.09 -9.18 0.87
CA ILE A 79 -18.68 -9.49 0.63
C ILE A 79 -18.50 -10.85 -0.05
N GLY A 80 -17.38 -11.04 -0.74
CA GLY A 80 -17.02 -12.36 -1.28
C GLY A 80 -16.77 -13.38 -0.16
N TYR A 81 -17.16 -14.64 -0.36
CA TYR A 81 -16.96 -15.71 0.63
C TYR A 81 -15.48 -15.87 1.03
N GLN A 82 -14.54 -15.62 0.11
CA GLN A 82 -13.11 -15.62 0.40
C GLN A 82 -12.69 -14.48 1.34
N ASN A 83 -13.30 -13.30 1.23
CA ASN A 83 -13.03 -12.17 2.12
C ASN A 83 -13.61 -12.43 3.52
N LEU A 84 -14.78 -13.06 3.60
CA LEU A 84 -15.36 -13.50 4.87
C LEU A 84 -14.42 -14.49 5.58
N ILE A 85 -13.87 -15.47 4.86
CA ILE A 85 -12.89 -16.43 5.42
C ILE A 85 -11.63 -15.69 5.90
N GLN A 86 -11.10 -14.75 5.11
CA GLN A 86 -9.93 -13.96 5.52
C GLN A 86 -10.19 -13.14 6.80
N ALA A 87 -11.36 -12.51 6.90
CA ALA A 87 -11.75 -11.74 8.08
C ALA A 87 -11.88 -12.64 9.33
N LEU A 88 -12.50 -13.82 9.18
CA LEU A 88 -12.63 -14.79 10.27
C LEU A 88 -11.27 -15.28 10.76
N VAL A 89 -10.37 -15.65 9.84
CA VAL A 89 -9.01 -16.08 10.20
C VAL A 89 -8.24 -14.94 10.86
N HIS A 90 -8.37 -13.71 10.35
CA HIS A 90 -7.72 -12.54 10.93
C HIS A 90 -8.20 -12.24 12.35
N ASN A 91 -9.51 -12.28 12.56
CA ASN A 91 -10.13 -12.07 13.88
C ASN A 91 -9.73 -13.18 14.85
N TYR A 92 -9.67 -14.44 14.41
CA TYR A 92 -9.22 -15.55 15.25
C TYR A 92 -7.75 -15.38 15.66
N VAL A 93 -6.86 -15.01 14.73
CA VAL A 93 -5.43 -14.85 15.03
C VAL A 93 -5.15 -13.60 15.88
N LYS A 94 -5.90 -12.51 15.69
CA LYS A 94 -5.75 -11.27 16.48
C LYS A 94 -6.51 -11.27 17.80
N GLY A 95 -7.47 -12.17 17.99
CA GLY A 95 -8.51 -12.06 19.02
C GLY A 95 -8.24 -12.74 20.36
N ASP A 96 -7.13 -13.45 20.54
CA ASP A 96 -6.84 -14.24 21.76
C ASP A 96 -5.55 -13.81 22.51
N ASN A 97 -5.16 -12.53 22.44
CA ASN A 97 -4.12 -11.95 23.33
C ASN A 97 -4.64 -10.69 24.04
#